data_AF-A0A914FVE5-F1
#
_entry.id   AF-A0A914FVE5-F1
#
_cell.length_a   1.000
_cell.length_b   1.000
_cell.length_c   1.000
_cell.angle_alpha   90.00
_cell.angle_beta   90.00
_cell.angle_gamma   90.00
#
_symmetry.space_group_name_H-M   'P 1'
#
loop_
_entity.id
_entity.type
_entity.pdbx_description
1 polymer ?
#
loop_
_entity_poly.entity_id
_entity_poly.type
_entity_poly.pdbx_seq_one_letter_code
_entity_poly.pdbx_strand_id
1 'polypeptide(L)'
;MWKQMEAQPSLFVKSSKEGIQRVKTSEYAYLMESSMLEYAIERDCELIQVGGLLDQKGYAIGLPKGSPHRELISTAILSLQEKTVLTELKGKK
;
A
#
# COMPACT_ATOMS: atom_id res chain seq x y z
N MET A 1 -7.11 -18.38 7.09
CA MET A 1 -6.23 -17.20 7.25
C MET A 1 -6.64 -16.35 8.46
N TRP A 2 -7.69 -15.51 8.40
CA TRP A 2 -8.03 -14.60 9.51
C TRP A 2 -8.13 -15.27 10.89
N LYS A 3 -8.91 -16.37 11.02
CA LYS A 3 -9.04 -17.11 12.30
C LYS A 3 -7.72 -17.60 12.90
N GLN A 4 -6.72 -17.91 12.06
CA GLN A 4 -5.40 -18.34 12.53
C GLN A 4 -4.57 -17.15 13.01
N MET A 5 -4.65 -16.02 12.32
CA MET A 5 -3.98 -14.78 12.74
C MET A 5 -4.56 -14.27 14.05
N GLU A 6 -5.88 -14.26 14.17
CA GLU A 6 -6.60 -13.84 15.38
C GLU A 6 -6.27 -14.72 16.60
N ALA A 7 -6.10 -16.04 16.40
CA ALA A 7 -5.73 -16.96 17.47
C ALA A 7 -4.28 -16.76 17.99
N GLN A 8 -3.42 -16.05 17.25
CA GLN A 8 -2.03 -15.79 17.62
C GLN A 8 -1.71 -14.29 17.51
N PRO A 9 -1.98 -13.51 18.57
CA PRO A 9 -1.78 -12.05 18.56
C PRO A 9 -0.34 -11.61 18.25
N SER A 10 0.65 -12.47 18.50
CA SER A 10 2.06 -12.22 18.18
C SER A 10 2.36 -12.16 16.69
N LEU A 11 1.43 -12.55 15.81
CA LEU A 11 1.59 -12.45 14.35
C LEU A 11 1.35 -11.02 13.83
N PHE A 12 0.66 -10.18 14.60
CA PHE A 12 0.42 -8.79 14.23
C PHE A 12 1.63 -7.92 14.58
N VAL A 13 1.97 -6.99 13.68
CA VAL A 13 3.02 -6.00 13.84
C VAL A 13 2.40 -4.60 13.91
N LYS A 14 3.10 -3.64 14.52
CA LYS A 14 2.58 -2.28 14.70
C LYS A 14 2.81 -1.38 13.50
N SER A 15 3.76 -1.73 12.64
CA SER A 15 4.12 -0.92 11.46
C SER A 15 4.64 -1.77 10.31
N SER A 16 4.55 -1.25 9.09
CA SER A 16 5.09 -1.91 7.90
C SER A 16 6.62 -2.10 7.98
N LYS A 17 7.35 -1.15 8.59
CA LYS A 17 8.80 -1.27 8.79
C LYS A 17 9.16 -2.45 9.69
N GLU A 18 8.41 -2.64 10.77
CA GLU A 18 8.55 -3.80 11.65
C GLU A 18 8.21 -5.11 10.92
N GLY A 19 7.13 -5.11 10.13
CA GLY A 19 6.75 -6.24 9.29
C GLY A 19 7.86 -6.65 8.32
N ILE A 20 8.41 -5.69 7.58
CA ILE A 20 9.53 -5.92 6.64
C ILE A 20 10.75 -6.47 7.40
N GLN A 21 11.13 -5.86 8.52
CA GLN A 21 12.27 -6.33 9.29
C GLN A 21 12.06 -7.78 9.77
N ARG A 22 10.84 -8.12 10.20
CA ARG A 22 10.50 -9.46 10.67
C ARG A 22 10.55 -10.51 9.56
N VAL A 23 10.14 -10.15 8.33
CA VAL A 23 10.31 -11.01 7.14
C VAL A 23 11.78 -11.33 6.91
N LYS A 24 12.68 -10.36 7.12
CA LYS A 24 14.13 -10.55 6.92
C LYS A 24 14.79 -11.40 8.01
N THR A 25 14.30 -11.35 9.25
CA THR A 25 14.96 -11.99 10.39
C THR A 25 14.35 -13.32 10.81
N SER A 26 13.18 -13.68 10.30
CA SER A 26 12.44 -14.88 10.74
C SER A 26 11.62 -15.47 9.59
N GLU A 27 11.15 -16.72 9.75
CA GLU A 27 10.25 -17.36 8.80
C GLU A 27 8.84 -16.75 8.89
N TYR A 28 8.68 -15.55 8.32
CA TYR A 28 7.46 -14.76 8.38
C TYR A 28 7.11 -14.21 7.00
N ALA A 29 5.83 -14.31 6.63
CA ALA A 29 5.28 -13.65 5.45
C ALA A 29 4.38 -12.50 5.88
N TYR A 30 4.61 -11.31 5.33
CA TYR A 30 3.86 -10.11 5.67
C TYR A 30 2.87 -9.76 4.57
N LEU A 31 1.60 -9.60 4.95
CA LEU A 31 0.58 -9.09 4.04
C LEU A 31 0.71 -7.56 3.96
N MET A 32 1.12 -7.07 2.81
CA MET A 32 1.35 -5.65 2.55
C MET A 32 0.60 -5.19 1.30
N GLU A 33 0.25 -3.91 1.25
CA GLU A 33 -0.36 -3.30 0.08
C GLU A 33 0.60 -3.31 -1.12
N SER A 34 0.05 -3.52 -2.31
CA SER A 34 0.82 -3.72 -3.55
C SER A 34 1.76 -2.56 -3.90
N SER A 35 1.30 -1.32 -3.73
CA SER A 35 2.11 -0.11 -3.97
C SER A 35 3.32 -0.03 -3.04
N MET A 36 3.12 -0.33 -1.75
CA MET A 36 4.21 -0.36 -0.76
C MET A 36 5.15 -1.54 -1.01
N LEU A 37 4.61 -2.68 -1.43
CA LEU A 37 5.39 -3.86 -1.78
C LEU A 37 6.30 -3.58 -2.98
N GLU A 38 5.76 -3.04 -4.07
CA GLU A 38 6.52 -2.62 -5.26
C GLU A 38 7.66 -1.67 -4.87
N TYR A 39 7.38 -0.68 -4.03
CA TYR A 39 8.38 0.26 -3.53
C TYR A 39 9.47 -0.39 -2.66
N ALA A 40 9.11 -1.39 -1.84
CA ALA A 40 10.02 -2.06 -0.92
C ALA A 40 10.95 -3.05 -1.66
N ILE A 41 10.40 -3.89 -2.54
CA ILE A 41 11.19 -4.85 -3.34
C ILE A 41 12.14 -4.14 -4.31
N GLU A 42 11.76 -2.97 -4.83
CA GLU A 42 12.63 -2.19 -5.71
C GLU A 42 13.87 -1.66 -4.99
N ARG A 43 13.81 -1.48 -3.66
CA ARG A 43 14.91 -0.98 -2.83
C ARG A 43 15.69 -2.07 -2.12
N ASP A 44 15.06 -3.20 -1.83
CA ASP A 44 15.65 -4.30 -1.07
C ASP A 44 15.47 -5.61 -1.85
N CYS A 45 16.56 -6.02 -2.52
CA CYS A 45 16.58 -7.22 -3.36
C CYS A 45 16.46 -8.53 -2.57
N GLU A 46 16.56 -8.50 -1.23
CA GLU A 46 16.35 -9.69 -0.39
C GLU A 46 14.85 -10.01 -0.21
N LEU A 47 13.97 -9.08 -0.58
CA LEU A 47 12.53 -9.25 -0.50
C LEU A 47 11.97 -9.79 -1.82
N ILE A 48 11.02 -10.72 -1.71
CA ILE A 48 10.27 -11.24 -2.85
C ILE A 48 8.77 -11.05 -2.63
N GLN A 49 8.06 -10.83 -3.72
CA GLN A 49 6.60 -10.92 -3.71
C GLN A 49 6.19 -12.39 -3.79
N VAL A 50 5.28 -12.80 -2.89
CA VAL A 50 4.67 -14.13 -2.91
C VAL A 50 3.20 -13.98 -3.32
N GLY A 51 2.82 -14.64 -4.42
CA GLY A 51 1.46 -14.59 -4.94
C GLY A 51 1.11 -13.29 -5.67
N GLY A 52 -0.19 -13.08 -5.90
CA GLY A 52 -0.73 -11.92 -6.61
C GLY A 52 -1.46 -10.95 -5.69
N LEU A 53 -2.26 -10.07 -6.30
CA LEU A 53 -3.12 -9.14 -5.56
C LEU A 53 -4.25 -9.91 -4.85
N LEU A 54 -4.43 -9.65 -3.56
CA LEU A 54 -5.55 -10.19 -2.78
C LEU A 54 -6.85 -9.41 -3.03
N ASP A 55 -6.73 -8.11 -3.30
CA ASP A 55 -7.81 -7.21 -3.61
C ASP A 55 -7.35 -6.09 -4.56
N GLN A 56 -8.33 -5.36 -5.10
CA GLN A 56 -8.08 -4.13 -5.86
C GLN A 56 -8.56 -2.94 -5.04
N LYS A 57 -7.61 -2.25 -4.44
CA LYS A 57 -7.82 -1.02 -3.66
C LYS A 57 -7.01 0.12 -4.25
N GLY A 58 -7.52 1.34 -4.09
CA GLY A 58 -6.85 2.56 -4.48
C GLY A 58 -6.85 3.58 -3.35
N TYR A 59 -5.88 4.49 -3.37
CA TYR A 59 -5.82 5.61 -2.43
C TYR A 59 -6.79 6.72 -2.85
N ALA A 60 -7.35 7.39 -1.84
CA ALA A 60 -8.24 8.54 -2.04
C ALA A 60 -7.95 9.60 -0.97
N ILE A 61 -8.31 10.85 -1.28
CA ILE A 61 -8.23 11.97 -0.33
C ILE A 61 -9.55 12.03 0.45
N GLY A 62 -9.49 11.73 1.75
CA GLY A 62 -10.64 11.82 2.65
C GLY A 62 -10.95 13.27 3.02
N LEU A 63 -12.20 13.70 2.82
CA LEU A 63 -12.69 15.02 3.20
C LEU A 63 -13.87 14.92 4.17
N PRO A 64 -14.11 15.94 5.03
CA PRO A 64 -15.29 15.99 5.87
C PRO A 64 -16.57 15.87 5.05
N LYS A 65 -17.60 15.21 5.62
CA LYS A 65 -18.91 15.09 4.96
C LYS A 65 -19.48 16.47 4.67
N GLY A 66 -19.92 16.70 3.43
CA GLY A 66 -20.44 17.99 2.99
C GLY A 66 -19.36 19.03 2.64
N SER A 67 -18.08 18.65 2.59
CA SER A 67 -17.01 19.55 2.15
C SER A 67 -17.28 20.07 0.73
N PRO A 68 -17.27 21.39 0.50
CA PRO A 68 -17.47 21.97 -0.83
C PRO A 68 -16.30 21.65 -1.78
N HIS A 69 -15.15 21.21 -1.23
CA HIS A 69 -13.96 20.90 -2.01
C HIS A 69 -13.96 19.51 -2.64
N ARG A 70 -14.95 18.66 -2.31
CA ARG A 70 -14.99 17.27 -2.80
C ARG A 70 -14.98 17.20 -4.34
N GLU A 71 -15.85 17.96 -4.98
CA GLU A 71 -15.95 17.98 -6.45
C GLU A 71 -14.70 18.59 -7.09
N LEU A 72 -14.20 19.69 -6.52
CA LEU A 72 -13.02 20.37 -7.02
C LEU A 72 -11.78 19.47 -6.98
N ILE A 73 -11.54 18.79 -5.85
CA ILE A 73 -10.42 17.87 -5.70
C ILE A 73 -10.57 16.66 -6.63
N SER A 74 -11.78 16.09 -6.73
CA SER A 74 -12.02 14.93 -7.60
C SER A 74 -11.77 15.28 -9.07
N THR A 75 -12.24 16.44 -9.52
CA THR A 75 -12.02 16.94 -10.89
C THR A 75 -10.54 17.22 -11.16
N ALA A 76 -9.83 17.79 -10.19
CA ALA A 76 -8.39 18.03 -10.32
C ALA A 76 -7.60 16.72 -10.44
N ILE A 77 -7.94 15.70 -9.64
CA ILE A 77 -7.31 14.37 -9.73
C ILE A 77 -7.55 13.76 -11.13
N LEU A 78 -8.78 13.81 -11.63
CA LEU A 78 -9.11 13.33 -12.99
C LEU A 78 -8.28 14.06 -14.06
N SER A 79 -8.19 15.40 -13.97
CA SER A 79 -7.38 16.18 -14.92
C SER A 79 -5.89 15.82 -14.87
N LEU A 80 -5.34 15.56 -13.68
CA LEU A 80 -3.94 15.13 -13.53
C LEU A 80 -3.71 13.71 -14.06
N GLN A 81 -4.70 12.83 -13.92
CA GLN A 81 -4.66 11.47 -14.46
C GLN A 81 -4.73 11.47 -15.99
N GLU A 82 -5.65 12.24 -16.58
CA GLU A 82 -5.77 12.42 -18.04
C GLU A 82 -4.48 12.98 -18.66
N LYS A 83 -3.84 13.93 -17.97
CA LYS A 83 -2.56 14.50 -18.39
C LYS A 83 -1.36 13.61 -18.07
N THR A 84 -1.56 12.40 -17.53
CA THR A 84 -0.50 11.43 -17.18
C THR A 84 0.50 11.90 -16.12
N VAL A 85 0.28 13.07 -15.51
CA VAL A 85 1.17 13.67 -14.49
C VAL A 85 1.32 12.73 -13.28
N LEU A 86 0.24 12.06 -12.87
CA LEU A 86 0.29 11.12 -11.74
C LEU A 86 1.19 9.91 -12.03
N THR A 87 1.21 9.43 -13.26
CA THR A 87 2.05 8.30 -13.69
C THR A 87 3.52 8.72 -13.72
N GLU A 88 3.82 9.92 -14.22
CA GLU A 88 5.16 10.50 -14.20
C GLU A 88 5.68 10.66 -12.77
N LEU A 89 4.82 11.14 -11.86
CA LEU A 89 5.16 11.27 -10.44
C LEU A 89 5.41 9.90 -9.78
N LYS A 90 4.65 8.86 -10.13
CA LYS A 90 4.89 7.49 -9.63
C LYS A 90 6.26 6.97 -10.06
N GLY A 91 6.66 7.23 -11.31
CA GLY A 91 7.94 6.76 -11.86
C GLY A 91 9.17 7.59 -11.44
N LYS A 92 8.96 8.71 -10.73
CA LYS A 92 10.04 9.59 -10.31
C LYS A 92 10.79 9.00 -9.12
N LYS A 93 12.08 8.69 -9.33
CA LYS A 93 12.99 8.13 -8.32
C LYS A 93 13.69 9.21 -7.50
#